data_AF-A0A965IMK9-F1
#
_entry.id   AF-A0A965IMK9-F1
#
_cell.length_a   1.000
_cell.length_b   1.000
_cell.length_c   1.000
_cell.angle_alpha   90.00
_cell.angle_beta   90.00
_cell.angle_gamma   90.00
#
_symmetry.space_group_name_H-M   'P 1'
#
loop_
_entity.id
_entity.type
_entity.pdbx_description
1 polymer ?
#
loop_
_entity_poly.entity_id
_entity_poly.type
_entity_poly.pdbx_seq_one_letter_code
_entity_poly.pdbx_strand_id
1 'polypeptide(L)'
;MTEDITLSNLLDERRTFAPSEQFVAQANVHADVYAVAADRIAFWETQAQRLSWHRMWDTPLDWSNAPFAKWFVGGELNASVSCLDRHVAAGLGDRVALQFEGEPGDSRSITYAELLAEVSQAAHALTALGVVAGDRVAIYLPLIPEAVVAML
;
A
#
# COMPACT_ATOMS: atom_id res chain seq x y z
N MET A 1 11.22 25.45 -42.79
CA MET A 1 9.97 24.66 -42.86
C MET A 1 10.22 23.22 -42.36
N THR A 2 10.91 23.06 -41.23
CA THR A 2 11.35 21.73 -40.73
C THR A 2 10.93 21.49 -39.28
N GLU A 3 10.52 22.51 -38.54
CA GLU A 3 10.03 22.40 -37.15
C GLU A 3 8.64 21.76 -37.04
N ASP A 4 7.82 21.84 -38.09
CA ASP A 4 6.42 21.37 -38.07
C ASP A 4 6.31 19.84 -38.16
N ILE A 5 7.29 19.16 -38.79
CA ILE A 5 7.26 17.69 -38.98
C ILE A 5 7.62 16.95 -37.69
N THR A 6 8.52 17.51 -36.88
CA THR A 6 8.95 16.91 -35.61
C THR A 6 7.85 16.99 -34.56
N LEU A 7 7.13 18.11 -34.48
CA LEU A 7 5.97 18.26 -33.59
C LEU A 7 4.76 17.42 -34.05
N SER A 8 4.53 17.31 -35.36
CA SER A 8 3.43 16.52 -35.93
C SER A 8 3.62 15.00 -35.74
N ASN A 9 4.86 14.48 -35.77
CA ASN A 9 5.17 13.09 -35.42
C ASN A 9 5.00 12.75 -33.92
N LEU A 10 5.01 13.74 -33.02
CA LEU A 10 4.77 13.53 -31.60
C LEU A 10 3.27 13.39 -31.25
N LEU A 11 2.37 13.73 -32.18
CA LEU A 11 0.91 13.71 -31.97
C LEU A 11 0.24 12.38 -32.32
N ASP A 12 0.90 11.49 -33.07
CA ASP A 12 0.41 10.14 -33.41
C ASP A 12 1.48 9.08 -33.09
N GLU A 13 1.68 8.82 -31.80
CA GLU A 13 2.61 7.81 -31.31
C GLU A 13 1.89 6.46 -31.15
N ARG A 14 2.00 5.60 -32.18
CA ARG A 14 1.39 4.25 -32.22
C ARG A 14 2.35 3.11 -31.92
N ARG A 15 3.60 3.38 -31.54
CA ARG A 15 4.55 2.30 -31.19
C ARG A 15 4.10 1.59 -29.93
N THR A 16 3.93 0.28 -30.03
CA THR A 16 3.70 -0.60 -28.89
C THR A 16 4.99 -1.34 -28.56
N PHE A 17 5.38 -1.34 -27.29
CA PHE A 17 6.54 -2.10 -26.80
C PHE A 17 6.03 -3.24 -25.93
N ALA A 18 6.01 -4.45 -26.48
CA ALA A 18 5.64 -5.63 -25.70
C ALA A 18 6.71 -5.90 -24.62
N PRO A 19 6.31 -6.32 -23.41
CA PRO A 19 7.25 -6.80 -22.41
C PRO A 19 8.00 -8.04 -22.93
N SER A 20 9.21 -8.29 -22.40
CA SER A 20 9.95 -9.51 -22.72
C SER A 20 9.22 -10.75 -22.20
N GLU A 21 9.40 -11.89 -22.86
CA GLU A 21 8.79 -13.17 -22.43
C GLU A 21 9.18 -13.54 -21.00
N GLN A 22 10.43 -13.29 -20.62
CA GLN A 22 10.93 -13.52 -19.26
C GLN A 22 10.18 -12.70 -18.21
N PHE A 23 9.81 -11.46 -18.54
CA PHE A 23 9.04 -10.60 -17.63
C PHE A 23 7.58 -11.06 -17.54
N VAL A 24 6.97 -11.42 -18.68
CA VAL A 24 5.59 -11.94 -18.74
C VAL A 24 5.45 -13.22 -17.92
N ALA A 25 6.45 -14.11 -17.95
CA ALA A 25 6.46 -15.35 -17.19
C ALA A 25 6.43 -15.17 -15.65
N GLN A 26 6.76 -13.98 -15.14
CA GLN A 26 6.76 -13.64 -13.71
C GLN A 26 5.55 -12.80 -13.30
N ALA A 27 4.57 -12.60 -14.20
CA ALA A 27 3.42 -11.78 -13.92
C ALA A 27 2.55 -12.40 -12.80
N ASN A 28 2.19 -11.59 -11.81
CA ASN A 28 1.30 -12.01 -10.72
C ASN A 28 -0.18 -12.10 -11.14
N VAL A 29 -0.52 -11.52 -12.30
CA VAL A 29 -1.89 -11.40 -12.81
C VAL A 29 -1.86 -11.48 -14.34
N HIS A 30 -2.80 -12.20 -14.93
CA HIS A 30 -2.96 -12.32 -16.38
C HIS A 30 -4.32 -11.77 -16.85
N ALA A 31 -4.55 -11.74 -18.16
CA ALA A 31 -5.74 -11.13 -18.75
C ALA A 31 -7.06 -11.83 -18.39
N ASP A 32 -7.00 -13.08 -17.95
CA ASP A 32 -8.15 -13.82 -17.40
C ASP A 32 -8.76 -13.15 -16.17
N VAL A 33 -7.98 -12.36 -15.42
CA VAL A 33 -8.47 -11.59 -14.27
C VAL A 33 -9.66 -10.69 -14.64
N TYR A 34 -9.71 -10.17 -15.88
CA TYR A 34 -10.80 -9.30 -16.31
C TYR A 34 -12.12 -10.04 -16.45
N ALA A 35 -12.08 -11.31 -16.84
CA ALA A 35 -13.27 -12.16 -16.87
C ALA A 35 -13.75 -12.46 -15.45
N VAL A 36 -12.81 -12.73 -14.52
CA VAL A 36 -13.13 -12.94 -13.10
C VAL A 36 -13.69 -11.67 -12.45
N ALA A 37 -13.11 -10.51 -12.78
CA ALA A 37 -13.51 -9.21 -12.24
C ALA A 37 -14.81 -8.64 -12.84
N ALA A 38 -15.46 -9.36 -13.76
CA ALA A 38 -16.76 -8.97 -14.32
C ALA A 38 -17.83 -8.85 -13.21
N ASP A 39 -17.79 -9.74 -12.21
CA ASP A 39 -18.46 -9.50 -10.93
C ASP A 39 -17.51 -8.73 -9.99
N ARG A 40 -17.63 -7.40 -10.02
CA ARG A 40 -16.74 -6.52 -9.26
C ARG A 40 -16.80 -6.79 -7.76
N ILE A 41 -17.97 -7.13 -7.22
CA ILE A 41 -18.17 -7.20 -5.77
C ILE A 41 -17.53 -8.47 -5.27
N ALA A 42 -17.86 -9.61 -5.87
CA ALA A 42 -17.25 -10.89 -5.54
C ALA A 42 -15.71 -10.84 -5.72
N PHE A 43 -15.24 -10.17 -6.77
CA PHE A 43 -13.81 -9.97 -6.98
C PHE A 43 -13.15 -9.21 -5.83
N TRP A 44 -13.69 -8.04 -5.45
CA TRP A 44 -13.11 -7.23 -4.38
C TRP A 44 -13.24 -7.86 -3.01
N GLU A 45 -14.30 -8.62 -2.74
CA GLU A 45 -14.40 -9.43 -1.52
C GLU A 45 -13.27 -10.46 -1.45
N THR A 46 -12.98 -11.15 -2.56
CA THR A 46 -11.88 -12.11 -2.64
C THR A 46 -10.52 -11.42 -2.40
N GLN A 47 -10.30 -10.24 -3.00
CA GLN A 47 -9.05 -9.51 -2.80
C GLN A 47 -8.90 -8.97 -1.36
N ALA A 48 -9.99 -8.52 -0.75
CA ALA A 48 -9.98 -7.96 0.60
C ALA A 48 -9.59 -9.00 1.67
N GLN A 49 -9.84 -10.29 1.43
CA GLN A 49 -9.42 -11.37 2.33
C GLN A 49 -7.89 -11.51 2.49
N ARG A 50 -7.10 -10.84 1.62
CA ARG A 50 -5.62 -10.81 1.70
C ARG A 50 -5.10 -9.88 2.81
N LEU A 51 -5.98 -9.04 3.38
CA LEU A 51 -5.68 -8.18 4.51
C LEU A 51 -5.93 -8.89 5.84
N SER A 52 -5.31 -8.38 6.90
CA SER A 52 -5.50 -8.90 8.25
C SER A 52 -6.68 -8.19 8.92
N TRP A 53 -7.86 -8.81 8.85
CA TRP A 53 -9.08 -8.32 9.48
C TRP A 53 -9.16 -8.78 10.93
N HIS A 54 -9.50 -7.85 11.82
CA HIS A 54 -9.90 -8.17 13.18
C HIS A 54 -11.36 -8.69 13.21
N ARG A 55 -12.23 -8.02 12.45
CA ARG A 55 -13.62 -8.43 12.20
C ARG A 55 -13.90 -8.37 10.71
N MET A 56 -14.44 -9.44 10.15
CA MET A 56 -14.89 -9.44 8.75
C MET A 56 -16.08 -8.51 8.57
N TRP A 57 -16.21 -7.95 7.36
CA TRP A 57 -17.31 -7.06 7.01
C TRP A 57 -18.65 -7.79 6.93
N ASP A 58 -19.73 -7.06 7.16
CA ASP A 58 -21.11 -7.54 6.99
C ASP A 58 -21.65 -7.20 5.60
N THR A 59 -21.20 -6.09 5.01
CA THR A 59 -21.65 -5.62 3.69
C THR A 59 -20.44 -5.17 2.87
N PRO A 60 -20.18 -5.79 1.71
CA PRO A 60 -18.99 -5.47 0.91
C PRO A 60 -19.06 -4.08 0.27
N LEU A 61 -20.24 -3.64 -0.16
CA LEU A 61 -20.46 -2.30 -0.70
C LEU A 61 -21.85 -1.78 -0.32
N ASP A 62 -21.88 -0.65 0.38
CA ASP A 62 -23.06 0.19 0.52
C ASP A 62 -22.96 1.37 -0.45
N TRP A 63 -23.87 1.38 -1.44
CA TRP A 63 -24.00 2.43 -2.45
C TRP A 63 -25.32 3.21 -2.33
N SER A 64 -26.03 3.07 -1.21
CA SER A 64 -27.34 3.70 -1.02
C SER A 64 -27.29 5.24 -1.00
N ASN A 65 -26.14 5.82 -0.63
CA ASN A 65 -25.92 7.26 -0.53
C ASN A 65 -24.88 7.77 -1.55
N ALA A 66 -25.04 7.43 -2.83
CA ALA A 66 -24.14 7.91 -3.87
C ALA A 66 -24.03 9.46 -3.88
N PRO A 67 -22.83 10.05 -4.03
CA PRO A 67 -21.55 9.42 -4.38
C PRO A 67 -20.69 8.93 -3.18
N PHE A 68 -21.25 8.89 -1.96
CA PHE A 68 -20.54 8.52 -0.74
C PHE A 68 -20.54 6.99 -0.51
N ALA A 69 -19.77 6.30 -1.34
CA ALA A 69 -19.59 4.86 -1.26
C ALA A 69 -18.96 4.43 0.07
N LYS A 70 -19.44 3.33 0.66
CA LYS A 70 -18.78 2.67 1.80
C LYS A 70 -18.45 1.23 1.43
N TRP A 71 -17.18 0.88 1.52
CA TRP A 71 -16.69 -0.47 1.28
C TRP A 71 -16.45 -1.21 2.59
N PHE A 72 -16.74 -2.51 2.60
CA PHE A 72 -16.48 -3.43 3.72
C PHE A 72 -17.06 -2.94 5.05
N VAL A 73 -18.34 -2.54 5.02
CA VAL A 73 -19.06 -1.98 6.17
C VAL A 73 -19.14 -3.01 7.29
N GLY A 74 -18.82 -2.57 8.51
CA GLY A 74 -18.72 -3.42 9.70
C GLY A 74 -17.37 -4.13 9.82
N GLY A 75 -16.53 -4.09 8.79
CA GLY A 75 -15.19 -4.67 8.87
C GLY A 75 -14.27 -3.81 9.74
N GLU A 76 -13.46 -4.47 10.56
CA GLU A 76 -12.48 -3.83 11.43
C GLU A 76 -11.09 -4.36 11.10
N LEU A 77 -10.14 -3.45 10.88
CA LEU A 77 -8.75 -3.76 10.62
C LEU A 77 -7.86 -2.65 11.17
N ASN A 78 -6.56 -2.94 11.27
CA ASN A 78 -5.53 -1.96 11.55
C ASN A 78 -4.47 -2.01 10.45
N ALA A 79 -4.09 -0.85 9.91
CA ALA A 79 -3.12 -0.75 8.82
C ALA A 79 -1.73 -1.23 9.27
N SER A 80 -1.28 -0.80 10.44
CA SER A 80 0.00 -1.21 11.06
C SER A 80 0.09 -2.73 11.23
N VAL A 81 -0.99 -3.38 11.68
CA VAL A 81 -1.05 -4.85 11.80
C VAL A 81 -0.84 -5.56 10.45
N SER A 82 -1.47 -5.03 9.39
CA SER A 82 -1.28 -5.58 8.03
C SER A 82 0.09 -5.25 7.44
N CYS A 83 0.72 -4.14 7.85
CA CYS A 83 2.01 -3.71 7.36
C CYS A 83 3.20 -4.32 8.12
N LEU A 84 3.05 -4.65 9.41
CA LEU A 84 4.15 -5.01 10.31
C LEU A 84 3.86 -6.29 11.10
N ASP A 85 2.90 -6.26 12.01
CA ASP A 85 2.67 -7.31 13.01
C ASP A 85 2.48 -8.68 12.37
N ARG A 86 1.69 -8.78 11.30
CA ARG A 86 1.43 -10.06 10.63
C ARG A 86 2.70 -10.70 10.07
N HIS A 87 3.68 -9.90 9.65
CA HIS A 87 4.93 -10.40 9.09
C HIS A 87 5.84 -10.92 10.19
N VAL A 88 5.93 -10.19 11.31
CA VAL A 88 6.67 -10.64 12.50
C VAL A 88 6.04 -11.93 13.07
N ALA A 89 4.71 -11.95 13.24
CA ALA A 89 3.97 -13.12 13.73
C ALA A 89 4.11 -14.35 12.81
N ALA A 90 4.30 -14.15 11.50
CA ALA A 90 4.60 -15.21 10.54
C ALA A 90 6.06 -15.70 10.57
N GLY A 91 6.87 -15.24 11.52
CA GLY A 91 8.28 -15.62 11.65
C GLY A 91 9.21 -14.88 10.68
N LEU A 92 8.76 -13.80 10.04
CA LEU A 92 9.55 -13.00 9.10
C LEU A 92 10.15 -11.75 9.77
N GLY A 93 10.32 -11.77 11.09
CA GLY A 93 10.82 -10.64 11.87
C GLY A 93 12.19 -10.14 11.38
N ASP A 94 13.11 -11.05 11.05
CA ASP A 94 14.47 -10.74 10.59
C ASP A 94 14.54 -10.31 9.11
N ARG A 95 13.42 -10.37 8.39
CA ARG A 95 13.38 -9.91 6.99
C ARG A 95 13.46 -8.39 6.97
N VAL A 96 14.31 -7.84 6.11
CA VAL A 96 14.38 -6.40 5.87
C VAL A 96 13.04 -5.88 5.35
N ALA A 97 12.44 -4.94 6.08
CA ALA A 97 11.21 -4.24 5.74
C ALA A 97 11.50 -2.92 5.00
N LEU A 98 12.50 -2.17 5.47
CA LEU A 98 12.93 -0.91 4.86
C LEU A 98 14.42 -0.96 4.54
N GLN A 99 14.74 -0.65 3.28
CA GLN A 99 16.09 -0.31 2.84
C GLN A 99 16.13 1.20 2.65
N PHE A 100 16.79 1.91 3.55
CA PHE A 100 16.96 3.35 3.49
C PHE A 100 18.33 3.71 2.90
N GLU A 101 18.34 4.69 2.01
CA GLU A 101 19.51 5.29 1.39
C GLU A 101 19.36 6.82 1.47
N GLY A 102 20.22 7.47 2.24
CA GLY A 102 20.27 8.91 2.43
C GLY A 102 21.45 9.55 1.71
N GLU A 103 21.43 10.88 1.57
CA GLU A 103 22.55 11.65 1.03
C GLU A 103 23.43 12.14 2.21
N PRO A 104 24.75 11.84 2.26
CA PRO A 104 25.67 11.50 1.17
C PRO A 104 26.16 10.02 1.18
N GLY A 105 25.28 9.05 1.39
CA GLY A 105 25.62 7.61 1.41
C GLY A 105 25.29 6.88 2.72
N ASP A 106 24.51 7.50 3.62
CA ASP A 106 24.01 6.82 4.81
C ASP A 106 22.99 5.77 4.40
N SER A 107 23.24 4.50 4.74
CA SER A 107 22.28 3.43 4.47
C SER A 107 21.87 2.72 5.75
N ARG A 108 20.61 2.29 5.79
CA ARG A 108 20.07 1.52 6.92
C ARG A 108 19.18 0.42 6.39
N SER A 109 19.42 -0.80 6.86
CA SER A 109 18.51 -1.92 6.67
C SER A 109 17.74 -2.10 7.97
N ILE A 110 16.41 -2.00 7.92
CA ILE A 110 15.54 -2.12 9.09
C ILE A 110 14.66 -3.33 8.87
N THR A 111 14.73 -4.29 9.78
CA THR A 111 13.92 -5.51 9.76
C THR A 111 12.48 -5.24 10.21
N TYR A 112 11.55 -6.16 9.90
CA TYR A 112 10.17 -6.05 10.36
C TYR A 112 10.07 -5.98 11.89
N ALA A 113 10.92 -6.73 12.61
CA ALA A 113 10.92 -6.72 14.08
C ALA A 113 11.41 -5.38 14.65
N GLU A 114 12.47 -4.81 14.07
CA GLU A 114 12.98 -3.49 14.47
C GLU A 114 11.96 -2.38 14.17
N LEU A 115 11.37 -2.40 12.97
CA LEU A 115 10.38 -1.40 12.56
C LEU A 115 9.13 -1.46 13.43
N LEU A 116 8.65 -2.66 13.77
CA LEU A 116 7.52 -2.85 14.69
C LEU A 116 7.83 -2.28 16.09
N ALA A 117 9.06 -2.46 16.58
CA ALA A 117 9.48 -1.92 17.86
C ALA A 117 9.52 -0.37 17.85
N GLU A 118 10.07 0.24 16.80
CA GLU A 118 10.11 1.70 16.63
C GLU A 118 8.71 2.31 16.53
N VAL A 119 7.82 1.68 15.74
CA VAL A 119 6.41 2.09 15.60
C VAL A 119 5.67 1.97 16.93
N SER A 120 5.84 0.86 17.65
CA SER A 120 5.23 0.67 18.96
C SER A 120 5.69 1.73 19.96
N GLN A 121 6.96 2.12 19.92
CA GLN A 121 7.49 3.17 20.76
C GLN A 121 6.91 4.55 20.41
N ALA A 122 6.81 4.89 19.12
CA ALA A 122 6.21 6.13 18.65
C ALA A 122 4.72 6.22 19.02
N ALA A 123 3.96 5.13 18.81
CA ALA A 123 2.55 5.04 19.17
C ALA A 123 2.32 5.22 20.68
N HIS A 124 3.17 4.64 21.53
CA HIS A 124 3.10 4.87 22.98
C HIS A 124 3.43 6.33 23.36
N ALA A 125 4.40 6.97 22.69
CA ALA A 125 4.72 8.37 22.94
C ALA A 125 3.54 9.29 22.56
N LEU A 126 2.90 9.06 21.40
CA LEU A 126 1.70 9.80 21.00
C LEU A 126 0.53 9.58 21.97
N THR A 127 0.32 8.35 22.42
CA THR A 127 -0.69 8.02 23.44
C THR A 127 -0.42 8.74 24.76
N ALA A 128 0.84 8.83 25.19
CA ALA A 128 1.23 9.54 26.40
C ALA A 128 1.01 11.07 26.29
N LEU A 129 1.03 11.62 25.08
CA LEU A 129 0.66 13.00 24.78
C LEU A 129 -0.86 13.22 24.68
N GLY A 130 -1.66 12.16 24.84
CA GLY A 130 -3.12 12.21 24.86
C GLY A 130 -3.80 12.06 23.50
N VAL A 131 -3.07 11.65 22.45
CA VAL A 131 -3.66 11.38 21.13
C VAL A 131 -4.61 10.18 21.22
N VAL A 132 -5.81 10.33 20.68
CA VAL A 132 -6.82 9.26 20.62
C VAL A 132 -7.30 8.99 19.20
N ALA A 133 -8.06 7.89 19.02
CA ALA A 133 -8.65 7.55 17.74
C ALA A 133 -9.56 8.68 17.22
N GLY A 134 -9.32 9.13 15.98
CA GLY A 134 -10.02 10.24 15.35
C GLY A 134 -9.29 11.58 15.41
N ASP A 135 -8.23 11.70 16.22
CA ASP A 135 -7.37 12.86 16.22
C ASP A 135 -6.52 12.94 14.94
N ARG A 136 -6.07 14.16 14.63
CA ARG A 136 -5.23 14.44 13.47
C ARG A 136 -3.83 14.81 13.95
N VAL A 137 -2.84 14.08 13.48
CA VAL A 137 -1.41 14.34 13.75
C VAL A 137 -0.77 14.82 12.44
N ALA A 138 -0.15 16.01 12.47
CA ALA A 138 0.59 16.52 11.33
C ALA A 138 2.04 16.01 11.38
N ILE A 139 2.51 15.39 10.30
CA ILE A 139 3.87 14.88 10.17
C ILE A 139 4.62 15.79 9.21
N TYR A 140 5.70 16.42 9.68
CA TYR A 140 6.60 17.23 8.87
C TYR A 140 8.03 16.67 8.99
N LEU A 141 8.29 15.63 8.19
CA LEU A 141 9.56 14.92 8.15
C LEU A 141 10.02 14.78 6.68
N PRO A 142 11.34 14.72 6.42
CA PRO A 142 11.87 14.39 5.10
C PRO A 142 11.66 12.90 4.79
N LEU A 143 12.20 12.43 3.65
CA LEU A 143 12.15 11.02 3.26
C LEU A 143 13.16 10.19 4.08
N ILE A 144 12.83 9.95 5.36
CA ILE A 144 13.62 9.17 6.32
C ILE A 144 12.77 8.05 6.94
N PRO A 145 13.36 6.99 7.52
CA PRO A 145 12.60 5.88 8.11
C PRO A 145 11.58 6.31 9.16
N GLU A 146 11.90 7.34 9.94
CA GLU A 146 11.05 7.88 10.99
C GLU A 146 9.74 8.44 10.44
N ALA A 147 9.68 8.83 9.16
CA ALA A 147 8.43 9.21 8.52
C ALA A 147 7.47 8.02 8.39
N VAL A 148 7.99 6.82 8.07
CA VAL A 148 7.19 5.59 8.06
C VAL A 148 6.79 5.21 9.48
N VAL A 149 7.73 5.31 10.43
CA VAL A 149 7.47 5.03 11.85
C VAL A 149 6.36 5.92 12.41
N ALA A 150 6.34 7.21 12.06
CA ALA A 150 5.34 8.16 12.55
C ALA A 150 3.94 7.97 11.92
N MET A 151 3.85 7.34 10.74
CA MET A 151 2.59 7.10 10.03
C MET A 151 1.88 5.81 10.45
N LEU A 152 2.63 4.81 10.91
CA LEU A 152 2.14 3.47 11.29
C LEU A 152 1.91 3.35 12.79
#